data_AF-A0A1T4PRH3-F1
#
_entry.id   AF-A0A1T4PRH3-F1
#
_cell.length_a   1.000
_cell.length_b   1.000
_cell.length_c   1.000
_cell.angle_alpha   90.00
_cell.angle_beta   90.00
_cell.angle_gamma   90.00
#
_symmetry.space_group_name_H-M   'P 1'
#
loop_
_entity.id
_entity.type
_entity.pdbx_description
1 polymer ?
#
loop_
_entity_poly.entity_id
_entity_poly.type
_entity_poly.pdbx_seq_one_letter_code
_entity_poly.pdbx_strand_id
1 'polypeptide(L)'
;MIPNRETIERLKENYPEGTRVELISMSDPYAPPKGTQGTVIGIDDIGSLLVQWDNGSSLNVLYGEDMVRIIKPKKTFKLVFQNGNVEKFETYNDAWQYISDMVLNHDLVWVDFYPSENNWDRIRVRKEF
;
A
#
# COMPACT_ATOMS: atom_id res chain seq x y z
N MET A 1 15.76 -22.86 12.10
CA MET A 1 15.08 -23.20 13.38
C MET A 1 13.59 -23.35 13.09
N ILE A 2 12.90 -24.37 13.57
CA ILE A 2 11.44 -24.48 13.35
C ILE A 2 10.72 -23.64 14.42
N PRO A 3 9.90 -22.64 14.05
CA PRO A 3 9.15 -21.83 14.99
C PRO A 3 8.10 -22.66 15.74
N ASN A 4 7.75 -22.26 16.96
CA ASN A 4 6.66 -22.87 17.70
C ASN A 4 5.29 -22.44 17.11
N ARG A 5 4.22 -23.10 17.56
CA ARG A 5 2.86 -22.85 17.09
C ARG A 5 2.41 -21.40 17.29
N GLU A 6 2.73 -20.81 18.44
CA GLU A 6 2.37 -19.41 18.74
C GLU A 6 3.01 -18.44 17.75
N THR A 7 4.27 -18.66 17.38
CA THR A 7 4.96 -17.87 16.35
C THR A 7 4.30 -18.05 14.99
N ILE A 8 3.90 -19.27 14.62
CA ILE A 8 3.19 -19.53 13.35
C ILE A 8 1.83 -18.81 13.33
N GLU A 9 1.08 -18.83 14.43
CA GLU A 9 -0.19 -18.12 14.56
C GLU A 9 0.01 -16.61 14.40
N ARG A 10 1.03 -16.03 15.05
CA ARG A 10 1.41 -14.62 14.87
C ARG A 10 1.83 -14.30 13.44
N LEU A 11 2.50 -15.22 12.73
CA LEU A 11 2.86 -15.02 11.33
C LEU A 11 1.60 -14.95 10.45
N LYS A 12 0.62 -15.83 10.69
CA LYS A 12 -0.68 -15.81 9.99
C LYS A 12 -1.46 -14.52 10.24
N GLU A 13 -1.40 -13.98 11.46
CA GLU A 13 -2.02 -12.69 11.80
C GLU A 13 -1.33 -11.49 11.14
N ASN A 14 0.02 -11.50 11.11
CA ASN A 14 0.80 -10.39 10.54
C ASN A 14 0.85 -10.41 9.01
N TYR A 15 0.77 -11.59 8.41
CA TYR A 15 0.81 -11.82 6.96
C TYR A 15 -0.39 -12.65 6.51
N PRO A 16 -1.62 -12.12 6.61
CA PRO A 16 -2.78 -12.79 6.06
C PRO A 16 -2.67 -12.97 4.55
N GLU A 17 -3.39 -13.94 4.00
CA GLU A 17 -3.49 -14.16 2.56
C GLU A 17 -3.89 -12.86 1.83
N GLY A 18 -3.22 -12.55 0.72
CA GLY A 18 -3.39 -11.30 -0.02
C GLY A 18 -2.44 -10.17 0.41
N THR A 19 -1.66 -10.35 1.50
CA THR A 19 -0.68 -9.35 1.93
C THR A 19 0.38 -9.13 0.85
N ARG A 20 0.59 -7.86 0.46
CA ARG A 20 1.65 -7.48 -0.46
C ARG A 20 2.97 -7.31 0.28
N VAL A 21 4.02 -7.94 -0.24
CA VAL A 21 5.35 -7.92 0.35
C VAL A 21 6.41 -7.57 -0.70
N GLU A 22 7.52 -7.02 -0.24
CA GLU A 22 8.71 -6.77 -1.03
C GLU A 22 9.91 -7.50 -0.41
N LEU A 23 10.72 -8.17 -1.23
CA LEU A 23 11.93 -8.84 -0.79
C LEU A 23 13.01 -7.85 -0.38
N ILE A 24 13.50 -7.98 0.86
CA ILE A 24 14.61 -7.18 1.40
C ILE A 24 15.93 -7.95 1.30
N SER A 25 15.93 -9.22 1.68
CA SER A 25 17.08 -10.11 1.58
C SER A 25 16.69 -11.58 1.62
N MET A 26 17.40 -12.39 0.85
CA MET A 26 17.34 -13.86 0.86
C MET A 26 18.72 -14.35 0.43
N SER A 27 19.32 -15.25 1.20
CA SER A 27 20.67 -15.75 0.93
C SER A 27 20.63 -17.05 0.13
N ASP A 28 20.03 -16.98 -1.07
CA ASP A 28 19.90 -18.12 -1.99
C ASP A 28 20.36 -17.71 -3.42
N PRO A 29 21.13 -18.54 -4.15
CA PRO A 29 21.56 -18.25 -5.52
C PRO A 29 20.41 -18.03 -6.52
N TYR A 30 19.23 -18.57 -6.24
CA TYR A 30 18.02 -18.46 -7.05
C TYR A 30 17.00 -17.48 -6.46
N ALA A 31 17.40 -16.69 -5.45
CA ALA A 31 16.56 -15.67 -4.85
C ALA A 31 15.99 -14.71 -5.91
N PRO A 32 14.72 -14.29 -5.77
CA PRO A 32 14.24 -13.13 -6.52
C PRO A 32 15.17 -11.93 -6.27
N PRO A 33 15.33 -11.02 -7.24
CA PRO A 33 16.09 -9.79 -7.00
C PRO A 33 15.53 -9.01 -5.80
N LYS A 34 16.41 -8.37 -5.03
CA LYS A 34 15.98 -7.44 -3.97
C LYS A 34 15.05 -6.37 -4.55
N GLY A 35 13.96 -6.07 -3.85
CA GLY A 35 12.90 -5.17 -4.32
C GLY A 35 11.81 -5.84 -5.15
N THR A 36 11.96 -7.13 -5.48
CA THR A 36 10.88 -7.91 -6.10
C THR A 36 9.69 -7.96 -5.15
N GLN A 37 8.50 -7.72 -5.69
CA GLN A 37 7.26 -7.77 -4.92
C GLN A 37 6.52 -9.08 -5.17
N GLY A 38 5.69 -9.46 -4.20
CA GLY A 38 4.87 -10.65 -4.27
C GLY A 38 3.67 -10.56 -3.35
N THR A 39 2.75 -11.50 -3.52
CA THR A 39 1.54 -11.63 -2.70
C THR A 39 1.68 -12.86 -1.83
N VAL A 40 1.49 -12.71 -0.51
CA VAL A 40 1.40 -13.84 0.41
C VAL A 40 0.14 -14.64 0.10
N ILE A 41 0.30 -15.92 -0.18
CA ILE A 41 -0.80 -16.87 -0.44
C ILE A 41 -1.05 -17.83 0.73
N GLY A 42 -0.22 -17.77 1.78
CA GLY A 42 -0.39 -18.57 2.99
C GLY A 42 0.88 -18.65 3.83
N ILE A 43 0.77 -19.31 4.97
CA ILE A 43 1.88 -19.67 5.86
C ILE A 43 1.82 -21.19 6.06
N ASP A 44 2.92 -21.89 5.80
CA ASP A 44 3.00 -23.35 5.97
C ASP A 44 3.20 -23.76 7.45
N ASP A 45 3.17 -25.07 7.71
CA ASP A 45 3.26 -25.64 9.06
C ASP A 45 4.67 -25.54 9.69
N ILE A 46 5.67 -25.12 8.92
CA ILE A 46 7.02 -24.84 9.41
C ILE A 46 7.31 -23.34 9.50
N GLY A 47 6.32 -22.49 9.22
CA GLY A 47 6.39 -21.03 9.38
C GLY A 47 6.96 -20.28 8.17
N SER A 48 7.07 -20.89 7.00
CA SER A 48 7.47 -20.18 5.77
C SER A 48 6.30 -19.38 5.22
N LEU A 49 6.56 -18.16 4.75
CA LEU A 49 5.56 -17.41 3.98
C LEU A 49 5.57 -17.95 2.55
N LEU A 50 4.42 -18.45 2.12
CA LEU A 50 4.18 -18.84 0.75
C LEU A 50 3.90 -17.57 -0.05
N VAL A 51 4.77 -17.24 -1.00
CA VAL A 51 4.68 -15.99 -1.75
C VAL A 51 4.58 -16.28 -3.24
N GLN A 52 3.52 -15.79 -3.87
CA GLN A 52 3.45 -15.67 -5.31
C GLN A 52 4.19 -14.39 -5.72
N TRP A 53 5.44 -14.54 -6.15
CA TRP A 53 6.25 -13.42 -6.62
C TRP A 53 5.80 -12.94 -8.00
N ASP A 54 5.79 -11.63 -8.21
CA ASP A 54 5.34 -11.01 -9.47
C ASP A 54 6.24 -11.38 -10.66
N ASN A 55 7.51 -11.72 -10.39
CA ASN A 55 8.46 -12.18 -11.40
C ASN A 55 8.35 -13.68 -11.70
N GLY A 56 7.41 -14.39 -11.06
CA GLY A 56 7.20 -15.82 -11.24
C GLY A 56 8.14 -16.73 -10.45
N SER A 57 8.96 -16.20 -9.55
CA SER A 57 9.77 -17.04 -8.65
C SER A 57 8.87 -17.92 -7.76
N SER A 58 9.36 -19.13 -7.46
CA SER A 58 8.67 -20.13 -6.65
C SER A 58 9.26 -20.30 -5.24
N LEU A 59 10.30 -19.52 -4.87
CA LEU A 59 10.91 -19.60 -3.55
C LEU A 59 10.00 -18.96 -2.48
N ASN A 60 9.87 -19.63 -1.35
CA ASN A 60 9.17 -19.12 -0.18
C ASN A 60 10.11 -18.31 0.72
N VAL A 61 9.55 -17.50 1.63
CA VAL A 61 10.33 -16.70 2.60
C VAL A 61 10.44 -17.48 3.90
N LEU A 62 11.66 -17.81 4.29
CA LEU A 62 11.95 -18.57 5.50
C LEU A 62 11.98 -17.67 6.73
N TYR A 63 11.20 -18.02 7.74
CA TYR A 63 11.18 -17.30 9.01
C TYR A 63 12.56 -17.36 9.71
N GLY A 64 13.09 -16.18 10.05
CA GLY A 64 14.35 -16.02 10.77
C GLY A 64 15.60 -16.01 9.87
N GLU A 65 15.47 -16.34 8.59
CA GLU A 65 16.58 -16.35 7.62
C GLU A 65 16.37 -15.27 6.55
N ASP A 66 15.18 -15.19 5.97
CA ASP A 66 14.83 -14.23 4.93
C ASP A 66 14.12 -13.01 5.51
N MET A 67 14.16 -11.90 4.77
CA MET A 67 13.50 -10.66 5.16
C MET A 67 12.62 -10.11 4.05
N VAL A 68 11.39 -9.80 4.43
CA VAL A 68 10.43 -9.07 3.61
C VAL A 68 9.86 -7.89 4.39
N ARG A 69 9.34 -6.90 3.67
CA ARG A 69 8.53 -5.83 4.25
C ARG A 69 7.13 -5.84 3.65
N ILE A 70 6.12 -5.57 4.48
CA ILE A 70 4.75 -5.36 3.99
C ILE A 70 4.69 -4.05 3.21
N ILE A 71 4.11 -4.11 2.02
CA ILE A 71 3.83 -2.96 1.18
C ILE A 71 2.44 -2.45 1.55
N LYS A 72 2.38 -1.27 2.15
CA LYS A 72 1.11 -0.58 2.33
C LYS A 72 0.73 0.12 1.02
N PRO A 73 -0.55 0.13 0.62
CA PRO A 73 -0.98 0.96 -0.49
C PRO A 73 -0.56 2.41 -0.20
N LYS A 74 0.02 3.07 -1.20
CA LYS A 74 0.27 4.51 -1.11
C LYS A 74 -1.07 5.20 -0.84
N LYS A 75 -1.10 6.12 0.12
CA LYS A 75 -2.28 6.97 0.29
C LYS A 75 -2.40 7.82 -0.95
N THR A 76 -3.56 7.76 -1.60
CA THR A 76 -3.90 8.62 -2.74
C THR A 76 -4.89 9.67 -2.28
N PHE A 77 -4.56 10.92 -2.54
CA PHE A 77 -5.42 12.07 -2.31
C PHE A 77 -6.03 12.46 -3.64
N LYS A 78 -7.37 12.52 -3.75
CA LYS A 78 -8.03 12.85 -5.03
C LYS A 78 -8.88 14.10 -4.91
N LEU A 79 -8.81 14.94 -5.93
CA LEU A 79 -9.69 16.08 -6.17
C LEU A 79 -10.63 15.73 -7.31
N VAL A 80 -11.92 15.90 -7.08
CA VAL A 80 -12.95 15.75 -8.12
C VAL A 80 -13.55 17.12 -8.40
N PHE A 81 -13.32 17.60 -9.62
CA PHE A 81 -13.77 18.89 -10.09
C PHE A 81 -15.20 18.80 -10.64
N GLN A 82 -15.84 19.94 -10.80
CA GLN A 82 -17.25 20.04 -11.22
C GLN A 82 -17.52 19.46 -12.60
N ASN A 83 -16.53 19.56 -13.50
CA ASN A 83 -16.58 18.99 -14.84
C ASN A 83 -16.32 17.48 -14.86
N GLY A 84 -16.12 16.85 -13.70
CA GLY A 84 -15.81 15.43 -13.56
C GLY A 84 -14.33 15.08 -13.68
N ASN A 85 -13.45 16.06 -13.94
CA ASN A 85 -12.01 15.82 -13.93
C ASN A 85 -11.58 15.33 -12.55
N VAL A 86 -10.57 14.47 -12.54
CA VAL A 86 -9.98 13.95 -11.32
C VAL A 86 -8.48 14.18 -11.34
N GLU A 87 -7.96 14.86 -10.33
CA GLU A 87 -6.53 14.95 -10.08
C GLU A 87 -6.16 14.13 -8.84
N LYS A 88 -4.99 13.48 -8.89
CA LYS A 88 -4.49 12.61 -7.81
C LYS A 88 -3.14 13.11 -7.33
N PHE A 89 -2.93 13.07 -6.03
CA PHE A 89 -1.72 13.52 -5.35
C PHE A 89 -1.22 12.42 -4.42
N GLU A 90 0.10 12.32 -4.28
CA GLU A 90 0.74 11.36 -3.36
C GLU A 90 0.72 11.86 -1.90
N THR A 91 0.62 13.17 -1.68
CA THR A 91 0.62 13.77 -0.35
C THR A 91 -0.59 14.68 -0.12
N TYR A 92 -1.02 14.75 1.13
CA TYR A 92 -2.08 15.68 1.56
C TYR A 92 -1.67 17.13 1.29
N ASN A 93 -0.41 17.47 1.58
CA ASN A 93 0.08 18.85 1.49
C ASN A 93 0.04 19.35 0.04
N ASP A 94 0.45 18.53 -0.92
CA ASP A 94 0.42 18.93 -2.34
C ASP A 94 -1.02 19.14 -2.82
N ALA A 95 -1.93 18.22 -2.46
CA ALA A 95 -3.36 18.39 -2.75
C ALA A 95 -3.93 19.66 -2.10
N TRP A 96 -3.58 19.92 -0.84
CA TRP A 96 -4.08 21.07 -0.09
C TRP A 96 -3.54 22.41 -0.62
N GLN A 97 -2.25 22.46 -0.98
CA GLN A 97 -1.65 23.64 -1.60
C GLN A 97 -2.31 23.94 -2.94
N TYR A 98 -2.55 22.91 -3.76
CA TYR A 98 -3.27 23.06 -5.02
C TYR A 98 -4.69 23.62 -4.81
N ILE A 99 -5.46 23.05 -3.86
CA ILE A 99 -6.80 23.56 -3.53
C ILE A 99 -6.71 25.02 -3.07
N SER A 100 -5.75 25.35 -2.20
CA SER A 100 -5.60 26.68 -1.61
C SER A 100 -5.30 27.71 -2.69
N ASP A 101 -4.37 27.42 -3.60
CA ASP A 101 -4.06 28.26 -4.75
C ASP A 101 -5.30 28.50 -5.62
N MET A 102 -6.05 27.42 -5.92
CA MET A 102 -7.26 27.49 -6.72
C MET A 102 -8.36 28.35 -6.06
N VAL A 103 -8.57 28.24 -4.75
CA VAL A 103 -9.58 29.05 -4.02
C VAL A 103 -9.20 30.54 -4.04
N LEU A 104 -7.90 30.85 -3.92
CA LEU A 104 -7.41 32.21 -3.89
C LEU A 104 -7.44 32.87 -5.27
N ASN A 105 -7.06 32.14 -6.31
CA ASN A 105 -6.73 32.71 -7.62
C ASN A 105 -7.76 32.43 -8.73
N HIS A 106 -8.75 31.56 -8.51
CA HIS A 106 -9.77 31.21 -9.50
C HIS A 106 -11.21 31.43 -9.01
N ASP A 107 -12.15 31.54 -9.96
CA ASP A 107 -13.59 31.44 -9.72
C ASP A 107 -14.01 29.97 -9.51
N LEU A 108 -13.50 29.38 -8.43
CA LEU A 108 -13.86 28.03 -8.03
C LEU A 108 -15.27 28.01 -7.41
N VAL A 109 -16.20 27.31 -8.06
CA VAL A 109 -17.53 27.13 -7.50
C VAL A 109 -17.53 26.02 -6.43
N TRP A 110 -16.92 24.84 -6.66
CA TRP A 110 -16.55 23.85 -5.63
C TRP A 110 -15.62 22.75 -6.17
N VAL A 111 -14.88 22.09 -5.28
CA VAL A 111 -14.11 20.85 -5.54
C VAL A 111 -14.35 19.85 -4.41
N ASP A 112 -14.50 18.57 -4.73
CA ASP A 112 -14.59 17.50 -3.73
C ASP A 112 -13.20 16.91 -3.49
N PHE A 113 -12.69 17.05 -2.27
CA PHE A 113 -11.43 16.49 -1.81
C PHE A 113 -11.66 15.21 -1.02
N TYR A 114 -10.96 14.14 -1.40
CA TYR A 114 -11.01 12.85 -0.71
C TYR A 114 -9.62 12.58 -0.11
N PRO A 115 -9.49 12.67 1.22
CA PRO A 115 -8.21 12.48 1.91
C PRO A 115 -7.87 11.00 2.17
N SER A 116 -8.78 10.09 1.81
CA SER A 116 -8.62 8.66 1.89
C SER A 116 -9.39 7.97 0.75
N GLU A 117 -9.25 6.65 0.63
CA GLU A 117 -10.05 5.84 -0.29
C GLU A 117 -11.54 5.78 0.12
N ASN A 118 -11.87 6.13 1.37
CA ASN A 118 -13.24 6.09 1.87
C ASN A 118 -14.01 7.34 1.47
N ASN A 119 -15.18 7.14 0.85
CA ASN A 119 -16.03 8.25 0.40
C ASN A 119 -16.61 9.11 1.54
N TRP A 120 -16.69 8.59 2.77
CA TRP A 120 -17.22 9.33 3.92
C TRP A 120 -16.29 10.45 4.43
N ASP A 121 -15.01 10.42 4.06
CA ASP A 121 -14.02 11.41 4.49
C ASP A 121 -14.00 12.62 3.54
N ARG A 122 -14.88 12.63 2.53
CA ARG A 122 -14.91 13.65 1.49
C ARG A 122 -15.30 15.02 2.04
N ILE A 123 -14.43 15.98 1.80
CA ILE A 123 -14.60 17.40 2.11
C ILE A 123 -14.97 18.13 0.81
N ARG A 124 -16.09 18.84 0.79
CA ARG A 124 -16.41 19.76 -0.31
C ARG A 124 -15.86 21.14 0.02
N VAL A 125 -14.93 21.62 -0.80
CA VAL A 125 -14.33 22.95 -0.68
C VAL A 125 -14.98 23.88 -1.70
N ARG A 126 -15.39 25.07 -1.25
CA ARG A 126 -15.96 26.12 -2.10
C ARG A 126 -15.53 27.48 -1.56
N LYS A 127 -15.49 28.49 -2.43
CA LYS A 127 -15.36 29.89 -2.00
C LYS A 127 -16.70 30.33 -1.41
N GLU A 128 -16.71 30.71 -0.14
CA GLU A 128 -17.88 31.37 0.47
C GLU A 128 -17.91 32.81 -0.06
N PHE A 129 -19.09 33.25 -0.52
CA PHE A 129 -19.34 34.62 -0.98
C PHE A 129 -19.79 35.50 0.19
#